data_AF-A0A319CA51-F1
#
_entry.id   AF-A0A319CA51-F1
#
_cell.length_a   1.000
_cell.length_b   1.000
_cell.length_c   1.000
_cell.angle_alpha   90.00
_cell.angle_beta   90.00
_cell.angle_gamma   90.00
#
_symmetry.space_group_name_H-M   'P 1'
#
loop_
_entity.id
_entity.type
_entity.pdbx_description
1 polymer ?
#
loop_
_entity_poly.entity_id
_entity_poly.type
_entity_poly.pdbx_seq_one_letter_code
_entity_poly.pdbx_strand_id
1 'polypeptide(L)'
;LKQLALQLPSLPEEVKELYELHYPQTTFPRKVTLLQALNSVIDRFSRVFILIDALDECQDERNRAYFLGLIRDLAPWINTLVTSRPIALIEDSFKRCLREEIRTPEEDIRNYVESEIASEKFVLGRQLSSVPDLRASIIDGIVTKAQGMFLHAQFHVNHLATKHNVRSLCEALRDLPKSSGEIFRKAMGRLTSQNPEAVHLAEKTLLWIVNASRPLRVKEIQHVLAVQKGDVDSDEHALTAPSYILSLCAGLVAIDERSGICRLVHYTAQDFFTENRARYSPWGHVGMASTCLQYL
;
A
#
# COMPACT_ATOMS: atom_id res chain seq x y z
N LEU A 1 1.16 4.92 23.82
CA LEU A 1 1.47 4.38 25.16
C LEU A 1 2.54 3.28 25.11
N LYS A 2 2.25 2.08 24.58
CA LYS A 2 3.21 0.95 24.50
C LYS A 2 4.60 1.36 23.97
N GLN A 3 4.66 2.08 22.84
CA GLN A 3 5.92 2.51 22.22
C GLN A 3 6.78 3.41 23.11
N LEU A 4 6.17 4.25 23.95
CA LEU A 4 6.90 5.11 24.89
C LEU A 4 7.27 4.36 26.16
N ALA A 5 6.32 3.58 26.72
CA ALA A 5 6.56 2.81 27.94
C ALA A 5 7.72 1.80 27.78
N LEU A 6 7.88 1.20 26.60
CA LEU A 6 8.98 0.28 26.31
C LEU A 6 10.38 0.94 26.26
N GLN A 7 10.45 2.27 26.21
CA GLN A 7 11.71 3.02 26.24
C GLN A 7 12.13 3.43 27.66
N LEU A 8 11.27 3.23 28.65
CA LEU A 8 11.57 3.55 30.04
C LEU A 8 12.28 2.37 30.75
N PRO A 9 13.13 2.63 31.75
CA PRO A 9 13.81 1.57 32.51
C PRO A 9 12.86 0.64 33.26
N SER A 10 11.69 1.18 33.65
CA SER A 10 10.62 0.46 34.32
C SER A 10 9.27 0.94 33.82
N LEU A 11 8.28 0.05 33.84
CA LEU A 11 6.91 0.41 33.46
C LEU A 11 6.35 1.40 34.49
N PRO A 12 5.81 2.56 34.07
CA PRO A 12 5.15 3.50 34.98
C PRO A 12 3.98 2.84 35.73
N GLU A 13 3.81 3.18 36.99
CA GLU A 13 2.80 2.56 37.86
C GLU A 13 1.38 2.77 37.32
N GLU A 14 1.11 3.94 36.72
CA GLU A 14 -0.18 4.26 36.11
C GLU A 14 -0.52 3.30 34.95
N VAL A 15 0.50 2.81 34.23
CA VAL A 15 0.32 1.84 33.14
C VAL A 15 0.12 0.43 33.70
N LYS A 16 0.77 0.09 34.82
CA LYS A 16 0.58 -1.21 35.50
C LYS A 16 -0.82 -1.30 36.10
N GLU A 17 -1.26 -0.28 36.83
CA GLU A 17 -2.60 -0.21 37.41
C GLU A 17 -3.68 -0.37 36.34
N LEU A 18 -3.50 0.29 35.19
CA LEU A 18 -4.39 0.13 34.04
C LEU A 18 -4.41 -1.32 33.52
N TYR A 19 -3.26 -1.97 33.42
CA TYR A 19 -3.16 -3.35 32.98
C TYR A 19 -3.84 -4.30 33.98
N GLU A 20 -3.55 -4.16 35.27
CA GLU A 20 -4.11 -4.99 36.33
C GLU A 20 -5.63 -4.83 36.48
N LEU A 21 -6.15 -3.62 36.25
CA LEU A 21 -7.59 -3.38 36.31
C LEU A 21 -8.34 -4.01 35.12
N HIS A 22 -7.78 -3.90 33.92
CA HIS A 22 -8.51 -4.21 32.68
C HIS A 22 -8.20 -5.58 32.09
N TYR A 23 -6.98 -6.09 32.25
CA TYR A 23 -6.57 -7.39 31.70
C TYR A 23 -7.35 -8.57 32.28
N PRO A 24 -7.52 -8.71 33.62
CA PRO A 24 -8.27 -9.83 34.20
C PRO A 24 -9.76 -9.78 33.86
N GLN A 25 -10.32 -8.58 33.65
CA GLN A 25 -11.74 -8.36 33.38
C GLN A 25 -12.07 -8.36 31.89
N THR A 26 -11.07 -8.52 31.01
CA THR A 26 -11.20 -8.39 29.54
C THR A 26 -11.91 -7.12 29.09
N THR A 27 -11.77 -6.04 29.85
CA THR A 27 -12.36 -4.73 29.55
C THR A 27 -11.34 -3.81 28.90
N PHE A 28 -11.81 -2.75 28.24
CA PHE A 28 -10.94 -1.71 27.69
C PHE A 28 -10.99 -0.45 28.56
N PRO A 29 -9.83 0.18 28.86
CA PRO A 29 -9.82 1.44 29.57
C PRO A 29 -10.59 2.51 28.81
N ARG A 30 -11.23 3.42 29.55
CA ARG A 30 -11.85 4.59 28.95
C ARG A 30 -10.79 5.47 28.29
N LYS A 31 -11.16 6.13 27.20
CA LYS A 31 -10.24 6.97 26.42
C LYS A 31 -9.58 8.08 27.26
N VAL A 32 -10.31 8.67 28.21
CA VAL A 32 -9.78 9.68 29.14
C VAL A 32 -8.66 9.10 30.02
N THR A 33 -8.83 7.89 30.54
CA THR A 33 -7.83 7.22 31.37
C THR A 33 -6.58 6.88 30.56
N LEU A 34 -6.72 6.51 29.29
CA LEU A 34 -5.59 6.30 28.39
C LEU A 34 -4.78 7.58 28.13
N LEU A 35 -5.44 8.74 28.05
CA LEU A 35 -4.75 10.03 27.90
C LEU A 35 -4.00 10.42 29.15
N GLN A 36 -4.60 10.22 30.32
CA GLN A 36 -3.93 10.48 31.60
C GLN A 36 -2.66 9.64 31.74
N ALA A 37 -2.75 8.34 31.43
CA ALA A 37 -1.57 7.48 31.42
C ALA A 37 -0.57 7.84 30.31
N LEU A 38 -1.03 8.29 29.15
CA LEU A 38 -0.13 8.77 28.10
C LEU A 38 0.64 10.01 28.56
N ASN A 39 -0.02 10.98 29.19
CA ASN A 39 0.62 12.16 29.75
C ASN A 39 1.62 11.79 30.85
N SER A 40 1.26 10.92 31.78
CA SER A 40 2.18 10.49 32.85
C SER A 40 3.43 9.79 32.31
N VAL A 41 3.34 9.13 31.15
CA VAL A 41 4.51 8.56 30.46
C VAL A 41 5.29 9.64 29.72
N ILE A 42 4.62 10.58 29.03
CA ILE A 42 5.26 11.69 28.31
C ILE A 42 6.10 12.54 29.27
N ASP A 43 5.59 12.85 30.46
CA ASP A 43 6.26 13.68 31.48
C ASP A 43 7.58 13.09 31.99
N ARG A 44 7.86 11.81 31.71
CA ARG A 44 9.11 11.14 32.08
C ARG A 44 10.21 11.32 31.03
N PHE A 45 9.90 11.93 29.90
CA PHE A 45 10.86 12.24 28.84
C PHE A 45 11.11 13.75 28.80
N SER A 46 12.34 14.15 28.54
CA SER A 46 12.68 15.57 28.33
C SER A 46 12.07 16.12 27.03
N ARG A 47 11.85 15.25 26.04
CA ARG A 47 11.25 15.60 24.75
C ARG A 47 10.63 14.37 24.10
N VAL A 48 9.40 14.50 23.60
CA VAL A 48 8.69 13.45 22.89
C VAL A 48 8.35 13.90 21.47
N PHE A 49 8.53 12.98 20.51
CA PHE A 49 8.08 13.10 19.14
C PHE A 49 7.04 12.02 18.84
N ILE A 50 5.88 12.41 18.32
CA ILE A 50 4.85 11.49 17.85
C ILE A 50 4.73 11.64 16.33
N LEU A 51 4.95 10.54 15.62
CA LEU A 51 4.75 10.45 14.18
C LEU A 51 3.45 9.69 13.90
N ILE A 52 2.56 10.33 13.16
CA ILE A 52 1.27 9.78 12.77
C ILE A 52 1.30 9.60 11.26
N ASP A 53 1.39 8.36 10.82
CA ASP A 53 1.47 8.02 9.41
C ASP A 53 0.07 7.83 8.81
N ALA A 54 -0.14 8.36 7.60
CA ALA A 54 -1.32 8.19 6.76
C ALA A 54 -2.67 8.41 7.50
N LEU A 55 -2.84 9.58 8.13
CA LEU A 55 -4.04 9.89 8.94
C LEU A 55 -5.37 9.72 8.18
N ASP A 56 -5.36 9.87 6.85
CA ASP A 56 -6.52 9.67 6.00
C ASP A 56 -6.97 8.20 5.85
N GLU A 57 -6.15 7.22 6.25
CA GLU A 57 -6.55 5.82 6.35
C GLU A 57 -7.46 5.54 7.56
N CYS A 58 -7.66 6.53 8.44
CA CYS A 58 -8.62 6.45 9.53
C CYS A 58 -10.06 6.53 9.00
N GLN A 59 -10.64 5.36 8.68
CA GLN A 59 -11.91 5.23 7.95
C GLN A 59 -13.15 5.73 8.73
N ASP A 60 -13.14 5.69 10.06
CA ASP A 60 -14.27 6.17 10.87
C ASP A 60 -14.10 7.67 11.16
N GLU A 61 -14.96 8.49 10.54
CA GLU A 61 -14.95 9.95 10.71
C GLU A 61 -15.07 10.39 12.17
N ARG A 62 -15.87 9.69 12.99
CA ARG A 62 -16.02 10.01 14.42
C ARG A 62 -14.74 9.71 15.17
N ASN A 63 -14.10 8.58 14.87
CA ASN A 63 -12.82 8.23 15.50
C ASN A 63 -11.71 9.17 15.03
N ARG A 64 -11.69 9.56 13.75
CA ARG A 64 -10.72 10.51 13.20
C ARG A 64 -10.87 11.89 13.84
N ALA A 65 -12.07 12.44 13.91
CA ALA A 65 -12.34 13.74 14.54
C ALA A 65 -11.95 13.74 16.02
N TYR A 66 -12.25 12.65 16.72
CA TYR A 66 -11.84 12.47 18.11
C TYR A 66 -10.31 12.39 18.25
N PHE A 67 -9.64 11.59 17.43
CA PHE A 67 -8.20 11.44 17.43
C PHE A 67 -7.47 12.76 17.11
N LEU A 68 -8.00 13.53 16.18
CA LEU A 68 -7.56 14.90 15.91
C LEU A 68 -7.68 15.81 17.13
N GLY A 69 -8.80 15.70 17.87
CA GLY A 69 -8.96 16.36 19.16
C GLY A 69 -7.87 15.98 20.15
N LEU A 70 -7.54 14.69 20.26
CA LEU A 70 -6.47 14.21 21.14
C LEU A 70 -5.11 14.77 20.78
N ILE A 71 -4.75 14.75 19.49
CA ILE A 71 -3.47 15.29 19.02
C ILE A 71 -3.36 16.77 19.39
N ARG A 72 -4.45 17.53 19.22
CA ARG A 72 -4.49 18.95 19.55
C ARG A 72 -4.33 19.20 21.05
N ASP A 73 -4.96 18.37 21.89
CA ASP A 73 -4.88 18.51 23.35
C ASP A 73 -3.47 18.14 23.86
N LEU A 74 -2.77 17.24 23.18
CA LEU A 74 -1.39 16.84 23.49
C LEU A 74 -0.34 17.79 22.91
N ALA A 75 -0.64 18.47 21.79
CA ALA A 75 0.30 19.30 21.04
C ALA A 75 1.12 20.33 21.86
N PRO A 76 0.62 20.92 22.97
CA PRO A 76 1.44 21.81 23.80
C PRO A 76 2.64 21.11 24.48
N TRP A 77 2.57 19.80 24.64
CA TRP A 77 3.51 19.00 25.45
C TRP A 77 4.40 18.09 24.59
N ILE A 78 4.11 17.94 23.30
CA ILE A 78 4.82 17.02 22.39
C ILE A 78 5.10 17.66 21.03
N ASN A 79 6.10 17.13 20.34
CA ASN A 79 6.35 17.46 18.93
C ASN A 79 5.59 16.44 18.07
N THR A 80 4.69 16.90 17.21
CA THR A 80 3.88 16.00 16.37
C THR A 80 4.19 16.21 14.90
N LEU A 81 4.43 15.12 14.17
CA LEU A 81 4.46 15.08 12.71
C LEU A 81 3.32 14.20 12.22
N VAL A 82 2.52 14.71 11.31
CA VAL A 82 1.39 13.99 10.71
C VAL A 82 1.59 13.93 9.21
N THR A 83 1.48 12.75 8.62
CA THR A 83 1.41 12.57 7.17
C THR A 83 -0.04 12.26 6.78
N SER A 84 -0.51 12.85 5.68
CA SER A 84 -1.84 12.58 5.14
C SER A 84 -1.97 13.07 3.70
N ARG A 85 -2.93 12.50 2.96
CA ARG A 85 -3.41 13.09 1.70
C ARG A 85 -4.05 14.48 1.91
N PRO A 86 -4.06 15.34 0.88
CA PRO A 86 -4.66 16.68 0.94
C PRO A 86 -6.20 16.61 0.92
N ILE A 87 -6.79 16.14 2.03
CA ILE A 87 -8.23 16.03 2.22
C ILE A 87 -8.69 17.27 2.99
N ALA A 88 -9.63 18.04 2.42
CA ALA A 88 -10.12 19.29 3.00
C ALA A 88 -10.45 19.21 4.51
N LEU A 89 -11.13 18.16 4.96
CA LEU A 89 -11.47 17.95 6.37
C LEU A 89 -10.23 17.82 7.29
N ILE A 90 -9.19 17.14 6.81
CA ILE A 90 -7.94 16.97 7.55
C ILE A 90 -7.17 18.31 7.53
N GLU A 91 -7.07 18.94 6.36
CA GLU A 91 -6.41 20.23 6.21
C GLU A 91 -7.04 21.32 7.10
N ASP A 92 -8.37 21.35 7.18
CA ASP A 92 -9.14 22.25 8.03
C ASP A 92 -8.74 22.13 9.51
N SER A 93 -8.42 20.91 9.96
CA SER A 93 -8.02 20.61 11.33
C SER A 93 -6.60 21.08 11.66
N PHE A 94 -5.75 21.28 10.65
CA PHE A 94 -4.33 21.66 10.80
C PHE A 94 -4.00 23.03 10.20
N LYS A 95 -4.99 23.90 9.92
CA LYS A 95 -4.78 25.23 9.31
C LYS A 95 -3.76 26.14 10.00
N ARG A 96 -3.54 25.95 11.30
CA ARG A 96 -2.61 26.76 12.11
C ARG A 96 -1.25 26.09 12.33
N CYS A 97 -1.03 24.92 11.73
CA CYS A 97 0.20 24.15 11.86
C CYS A 97 1.14 24.40 10.69
N LEU A 98 2.43 24.09 10.87
CA LEU A 98 3.38 24.03 9.76
C LEU A 98 2.93 22.93 8.79
N ARG A 99 2.93 23.26 7.50
CA ARG A 99 2.52 22.35 6.43
C ARG A 99 3.61 22.36 5.37
N GLU A 100 4.08 21.17 5.04
CA GLU A 100 4.96 20.93 3.91
C GLU A 100 4.27 19.97 2.96
N GLU A 101 4.12 20.38 1.71
CA GLU A 101 3.62 19.49 0.67
C GLU A 101 4.78 18.67 0.12
N ILE A 102 4.75 17.36 0.36
CA ILE A 102 5.76 16.46 -0.20
C ILE A 102 5.39 16.21 -1.65
N ARG A 103 6.16 16.81 -2.56
CA ARG A 103 6.12 16.52 -3.99
C ARG A 103 7.39 15.79 -4.39
N THR A 104 7.26 14.82 -5.29
CA THR A 104 8.41 14.14 -5.87
C THR A 104 9.09 15.09 -6.87
N PRO A 105 10.36 15.47 -6.66
CA PRO A 105 11.13 16.17 -7.66
C PRO A 105 11.25 15.32 -8.93
N GLU A 106 11.15 15.96 -10.11
CA GLU A 106 11.36 15.25 -11.38
C GLU A 106 12.74 14.61 -11.46
N GLU A 107 13.74 15.20 -10.80
CA GLU A 107 15.11 14.69 -10.72
C GLU A 107 15.19 13.34 -10.02
N ASP A 108 14.41 13.13 -8.96
CA ASP A 108 14.40 11.85 -8.25
C ASP A 108 13.76 10.74 -9.10
N ILE A 109 12.71 11.09 -9.87
CA ILE A 109 12.10 10.17 -10.84
C ILE A 109 13.09 9.87 -11.97
N ARG A 110 13.80 10.88 -12.47
CA ARG A 110 14.84 10.71 -13.49
C ARG A 110 15.92 9.75 -13.02
N ASN A 111 16.47 9.94 -11.83
CA ASN A 111 17.47 9.07 -11.22
C ASN A 111 16.96 7.64 -11.06
N TYR A 112 15.71 7.47 -10.62
CA TYR A 112 15.08 6.15 -10.54
C TYR A 112 14.98 5.48 -11.92
N VAL A 113 14.48 6.18 -12.93
CA VAL A 113 14.32 5.65 -14.29
C VAL A 113 15.67 5.29 -14.90
N GLU A 114 16.70 6.12 -14.69
CA GLU A 114 18.06 5.84 -15.15
C GLU A 114 18.65 4.58 -14.54
N SER A 115 18.46 4.39 -13.22
CA SER A 115 18.84 3.18 -12.50
C SER A 115 18.15 1.95 -13.08
N GLU A 116 16.83 2.02 -13.30
CA GLU A 116 16.07 0.89 -13.83
C GLU A 116 16.44 0.55 -15.28
N ILE A 117 16.69 1.53 -16.14
CA ILE A 117 17.16 1.30 -17.52
C ILE A 117 18.57 0.69 -17.53
N ALA A 118 19.41 1.03 -16.56
CA ALA A 118 20.74 0.44 -16.41
C ALA A 118 20.70 -0.98 -15.84
N SER A 119 19.59 -1.39 -15.22
CA SER A 119 19.44 -2.71 -14.62
C SER A 119 19.34 -3.83 -15.67
N GLU A 120 19.70 -5.05 -15.27
CA GLU A 120 19.62 -6.23 -16.14
C GLU A 120 18.19 -6.59 -16.55
N LYS A 121 17.18 -6.11 -15.79
CA LYS A 121 15.76 -6.33 -16.10
C LYS A 121 15.33 -5.62 -17.37
N PHE A 122 15.99 -4.51 -17.71
CA PHE A 122 15.71 -3.77 -18.93
C PHE A 122 16.57 -4.30 -20.07
N VAL A 123 16.06 -5.29 -20.80
CA VAL A 123 16.82 -6.06 -21.81
C VAL A 123 17.50 -5.16 -22.85
N LEU A 124 16.83 -4.07 -23.25
CA LEU A 124 17.35 -3.11 -24.23
C LEU A 124 18.33 -2.08 -23.62
N GLY A 125 18.61 -2.13 -22.32
CA GLY A 125 19.39 -1.13 -21.59
C GLY A 125 20.80 -0.96 -22.17
N ARG A 126 21.47 -2.06 -22.50
CA ARG A 126 22.79 -2.04 -23.18
C ARG A 126 22.74 -1.37 -24.55
N GLN A 127 21.68 -1.61 -25.32
CA GLN A 127 21.50 -1.03 -26.65
C GLN A 127 21.15 0.47 -26.57
N LEU A 128 20.46 0.89 -25.50
CA LEU A 128 20.21 2.30 -25.23
C LEU A 128 21.47 3.04 -24.77
N SER A 129 22.40 2.37 -24.07
CA SER A 129 23.69 2.97 -23.69
C SER A 129 24.54 3.33 -24.91
N SER A 130 24.35 2.69 -26.06
CA SER A 130 25.04 3.06 -27.31
C SER A 130 24.33 4.16 -28.12
N VAL A 131 23.14 4.61 -27.69
CA VAL A 131 22.37 5.67 -28.37
C VAL A 131 21.87 6.70 -27.33
N PRO A 132 22.74 7.66 -26.93
CA PRO A 132 22.46 8.59 -25.82
C PRO A 132 21.18 9.41 -26.02
N ASP A 133 20.94 9.91 -27.23
CA ASP A 133 19.76 10.75 -27.53
C ASP A 133 18.44 9.98 -27.35
N LEU A 134 18.42 8.71 -27.76
CA LEU A 134 17.26 7.85 -27.57
C LEU A 134 17.04 7.53 -26.09
N ARG A 135 18.12 7.24 -25.35
CA ARG A 135 18.05 7.03 -23.91
C ARG A 135 17.47 8.26 -23.20
N ALA A 136 17.96 9.45 -23.53
CA ALA A 136 17.47 10.71 -22.98
C ALA A 136 15.98 10.92 -23.30
N SER A 137 15.56 10.67 -24.55
CA SER A 137 14.16 10.80 -24.97
C SER A 137 13.22 9.83 -24.23
N ILE A 138 13.67 8.60 -23.95
CA ILE A 138 12.89 7.63 -23.18
C ILE A 138 12.73 8.10 -21.74
N ILE A 139 13.84 8.51 -21.10
CA ILE A 139 13.82 9.00 -19.72
C ILE A 139 12.87 10.19 -19.60
N ASP A 140 13.02 11.19 -20.47
CA ASP A 140 12.18 12.40 -20.49
C ASP A 140 10.70 12.07 -20.71
N GLY A 141 10.41 11.16 -21.65
CA GLY A 141 9.05 10.69 -21.92
C GLY A 141 8.41 9.97 -20.73
N ILE A 142 9.18 9.19 -19.95
CA ILE A 142 8.70 8.54 -18.74
C ILE A 142 8.48 9.56 -17.62
N VAL A 143 9.45 10.43 -17.35
CA VAL A 143 9.39 11.44 -16.28
C VAL A 143 8.18 12.35 -16.49
N THR A 144 8.00 12.85 -17.71
CA THR A 144 6.86 13.71 -18.08
C THR A 144 5.51 13.01 -17.86
N LYS A 145 5.40 11.72 -18.22
CA LYS A 145 4.16 10.96 -18.09
C LYS A 145 3.91 10.42 -16.67
N ALA A 146 4.94 10.35 -15.84
CA ALA A 146 4.82 9.93 -14.45
C ALA A 146 4.15 10.98 -13.56
N GLN A 147 4.08 12.24 -13.99
CA GLN A 147 3.38 13.33 -13.29
C GLN A 147 3.72 13.43 -11.79
N GLY A 148 5.00 13.29 -11.44
CA GLY A 148 5.44 13.35 -10.03
C GLY A 148 5.15 12.09 -9.20
N MET A 149 4.74 10.98 -9.81
CA MET A 149 4.43 9.72 -9.13
C MET A 149 5.42 8.61 -9.50
N PHE A 150 6.24 8.16 -8.55
CA PHE A 150 7.13 7.02 -8.74
C PHE A 150 6.42 5.76 -9.22
N LEU A 151 5.20 5.52 -8.73
CA LEU A 151 4.41 4.38 -9.16
C LEU A 151 4.14 4.39 -10.67
N HIS A 152 3.82 5.56 -11.23
CA HIS A 152 3.59 5.70 -12.66
C HIS A 152 4.88 5.44 -13.44
N ALA A 153 6.00 6.04 -12.98
CA ALA A 153 7.32 5.78 -13.56
C ALA A 153 7.65 4.28 -13.55
N GLN A 154 7.43 3.58 -12.42
CA GLN A 154 7.62 2.14 -12.30
C GLN A 154 6.75 1.36 -13.30
N PHE A 155 5.46 1.69 -13.43
CA PHE A 155 4.58 1.05 -14.41
C PHE A 155 5.03 1.28 -15.86
N HIS A 156 5.50 2.49 -16.18
CA HIS A 156 6.03 2.84 -17.50
C HIS A 156 7.32 2.09 -17.81
N VAL A 157 8.29 2.11 -16.90
CA VAL A 157 9.55 1.36 -17.00
C VAL A 157 9.26 -0.12 -17.21
N ASN A 158 8.42 -0.72 -16.36
CA ASN A 158 8.04 -2.14 -16.48
C ASN A 158 7.34 -2.43 -17.81
N HIS A 159 6.49 -1.53 -18.31
CA HIS A 159 5.86 -1.70 -19.62
C HIS A 159 6.89 -1.67 -20.75
N LEU A 160 7.83 -0.73 -20.71
CA LEU A 160 8.86 -0.57 -21.72
C LEU A 160 9.92 -1.68 -21.68
N ALA A 161 10.23 -2.22 -20.50
CA ALA A 161 11.15 -3.34 -20.33
C ALA A 161 10.68 -4.62 -21.03
N THR A 162 9.37 -4.78 -21.28
CA THR A 162 8.83 -5.95 -22.03
C THR A 162 9.10 -5.89 -23.54
N LYS A 163 9.62 -4.78 -24.07
CA LYS A 163 9.78 -4.58 -25.50
C LYS A 163 11.07 -5.23 -25.99
N HIS A 164 10.97 -5.95 -27.11
CA HIS A 164 12.05 -6.79 -27.64
C HIS A 164 12.96 -6.07 -28.64
N ASN A 165 12.56 -4.90 -29.13
CA ASN A 165 13.39 -4.07 -30.02
C ASN A 165 13.09 -2.58 -29.84
N VAL A 166 14.02 -1.73 -30.30
CA VAL A 166 13.93 -0.27 -30.22
C VAL A 166 12.67 0.30 -30.90
N ARG A 167 12.21 -0.27 -32.02
CA ARG A 167 10.99 0.21 -32.71
C ARG A 167 9.76 0.05 -31.80
N SER A 168 9.55 -1.15 -31.28
CA SER A 168 8.45 -1.48 -30.37
C SER A 168 8.52 -0.69 -29.06
N LEU A 169 9.73 -0.36 -28.62
CA LEU A 169 9.99 0.50 -27.47
C LEU A 169 9.52 1.94 -27.73
N CYS A 170 9.91 2.55 -28.86
CA CYS A 170 9.49 3.89 -29.24
C CYS A 170 7.96 3.99 -29.47
N GLU A 171 7.36 2.96 -30.06
CA GLU A 171 5.90 2.87 -30.19
C GLU A 171 5.21 2.84 -28.83
N ALA A 172 5.69 2.01 -27.90
CA ALA A 172 5.16 1.93 -26.55
C ALA A 172 5.38 3.22 -25.74
N LEU A 173 6.49 3.93 -25.95
CA LEU A 173 6.76 5.22 -25.33
C LEU A 173 5.70 6.26 -25.72
N ARG A 174 5.34 6.33 -27.00
CA ARG A 174 4.30 7.23 -27.51
C ARG A 174 2.93 6.92 -26.91
N ASP A 175 2.62 5.63 -26.78
CA ASP A 175 1.36 5.15 -26.20
C ASP A 175 1.39 5.02 -24.66
N LEU A 176 2.43 5.49 -23.97
CA LEU A 176 2.43 5.44 -22.50
C LEU A 176 1.21 6.20 -21.94
N PRO A 177 0.44 5.58 -21.03
CA PRO A 177 -0.73 6.20 -20.43
C PRO A 177 -0.32 7.38 -19.56
N LYS A 178 -1.21 8.35 -19.39
CA LYS A 178 -0.94 9.54 -18.54
C LYS A 178 -1.73 9.53 -17.24
N SER A 179 -2.86 8.80 -17.20
CA SER A 179 -3.70 8.73 -16.02
C SER A 179 -3.51 7.42 -15.27
N SER A 180 -3.67 7.47 -13.94
CA SER A 180 -3.70 6.28 -13.08
C SER A 180 -4.67 5.21 -13.61
N GLY A 181 -5.88 5.62 -14.03
CA GLY A 181 -6.88 4.70 -14.55
C GLY A 181 -6.47 3.98 -15.84
N GLU A 182 -5.76 4.66 -16.75
CA GLU A 182 -5.20 4.01 -17.94
C GLU A 182 -4.03 3.08 -17.60
N ILE A 183 -3.16 3.47 -16.67
CA ILE A 183 -2.08 2.63 -16.16
C ILE A 183 -2.63 1.32 -15.61
N PHE A 184 -3.63 1.39 -14.73
CA PHE A 184 -4.24 0.21 -14.13
C PHE A 184 -5.00 -0.62 -15.16
N ARG A 185 -5.69 0.01 -16.13
CA ARG A 185 -6.34 -0.73 -17.23
C ARG A 185 -5.32 -1.47 -18.11
N LYS A 186 -4.16 -0.87 -18.41
CA LYS A 186 -3.08 -1.56 -19.13
C LYS A 186 -2.49 -2.70 -18.30
N ALA A 187 -2.33 -2.50 -16.99
CA ALA A 187 -1.88 -3.56 -16.08
C ALA A 187 -2.88 -4.73 -16.04
N MET A 188 -4.19 -4.45 -15.96
CA MET A 188 -5.24 -5.46 -16.09
C MET A 188 -5.20 -6.17 -17.44
N GLY A 189 -4.99 -5.45 -18.55
CA GLY A 189 -4.85 -6.06 -19.87
C GLY A 189 -3.66 -7.02 -19.97
N ARG A 190 -2.53 -6.69 -19.32
CA ARG A 190 -1.38 -7.62 -19.22
C ARG A 190 -1.75 -8.83 -18.38
N LEU A 191 -2.44 -8.62 -17.26
CA LEU A 191 -2.90 -9.68 -16.39
C LEU A 191 -3.77 -10.68 -17.15
N THR A 192 -4.77 -10.21 -17.92
CA THR A 192 -5.70 -11.04 -18.68
C THR A 192 -5.11 -11.64 -19.96
N SER A 193 -3.91 -11.22 -20.38
CA SER A 193 -3.20 -11.78 -21.54
C SER A 193 -2.30 -12.97 -21.16
N GLN A 194 -2.25 -13.35 -19.89
CA GLN A 194 -1.52 -14.52 -19.41
C GLN A 194 -2.26 -15.83 -19.77
N ASN A 195 -1.66 -16.97 -19.43
CA ASN A 195 -2.33 -18.26 -19.57
C ASN A 195 -3.57 -18.33 -18.65
N PRO A 196 -4.58 -19.16 -18.96
CA PRO A 196 -5.85 -19.18 -18.23
C PRO A 196 -5.73 -19.43 -16.72
N GLU A 197 -4.80 -20.29 -16.30
CA GLU A 197 -4.55 -20.60 -14.89
C GLU A 197 -3.96 -19.40 -14.15
N ALA A 198 -2.95 -18.76 -14.74
CA ALA A 198 -2.35 -17.54 -14.23
C ALA A 198 -3.37 -16.39 -14.11
N VAL A 199 -4.23 -16.22 -15.12
CA VAL A 199 -5.32 -15.24 -15.08
C VAL A 199 -6.27 -15.53 -13.91
N HIS A 200 -6.70 -16.78 -13.76
CA HIS A 200 -7.61 -17.18 -12.69
C HIS A 200 -7.04 -16.88 -11.29
N LEU A 201 -5.78 -17.25 -11.04
CA LEU A 201 -5.11 -17.00 -9.77
C LEU A 201 -4.93 -15.49 -9.50
N ALA A 202 -4.56 -14.72 -10.52
CA ALA A 202 -4.38 -13.27 -10.40
C ALA A 202 -5.71 -12.55 -10.12
N GLU A 203 -6.78 -12.92 -10.83
CA GLU A 203 -8.13 -12.38 -10.61
C GLU A 203 -8.64 -12.76 -9.22
N LYS A 204 -8.48 -14.02 -8.79
CA LYS A 204 -8.85 -14.48 -7.43
C LYS A 204 -8.07 -13.69 -6.37
N THR A 205 -6.79 -13.44 -6.58
CA THR A 205 -5.97 -12.60 -5.67
C THR A 205 -6.52 -11.18 -5.57
N LEU A 206 -6.73 -10.51 -6.71
CA LEU A 206 -7.27 -9.14 -6.74
C LEU A 206 -8.68 -9.06 -6.13
N LEU A 207 -9.53 -10.05 -6.42
CA LEU A 207 -10.87 -10.16 -5.86
C LEU A 207 -10.83 -10.10 -4.32
N TRP A 208 -9.98 -10.90 -3.71
CA TRP A 208 -9.88 -10.97 -2.26
C TRP A 208 -9.30 -9.71 -1.63
N ILE A 209 -8.26 -9.14 -2.24
CA ILE A 209 -7.64 -7.91 -1.73
C ILE A 209 -8.62 -6.73 -1.81
N VAL A 210 -9.36 -6.59 -2.92
CA VAL A 210 -10.26 -5.45 -3.14
C VAL A 210 -11.51 -5.52 -2.26
N ASN A 211 -12.03 -6.72 -1.99
CA ASN A 211 -13.34 -6.90 -1.35
C ASN A 211 -13.25 -7.26 0.15
N ALA A 212 -12.07 -7.57 0.67
CA ALA A 212 -11.91 -7.89 2.08
C ALA A 212 -12.15 -6.66 2.96
N SER A 213 -12.87 -6.86 4.08
CA SER A 213 -13.15 -5.80 5.05
C SER A 213 -11.91 -5.35 5.84
N ARG A 214 -10.81 -6.10 5.77
CA ARG A 214 -9.53 -5.79 6.38
C ARG A 214 -8.38 -6.22 5.47
N PRO A 215 -7.17 -5.67 5.65
CA PRO A 215 -6.00 -6.20 4.98
C PRO A 215 -5.79 -7.69 5.27
N LEU A 216 -5.40 -8.44 4.24
CA LEU A 216 -5.17 -9.88 4.30
C LEU A 216 -3.67 -10.17 4.36
N ARG A 217 -3.29 -11.17 5.16
CA ARG A 217 -1.92 -11.68 5.19
C ARG A 217 -1.66 -12.53 3.96
N VAL A 218 -0.41 -12.59 3.53
CA VAL A 218 0.02 -13.44 2.40
C VAL A 218 -0.40 -14.88 2.59
N LYS A 219 -0.24 -15.44 3.80
CA LYS A 219 -0.68 -16.81 4.10
C LYS A 219 -2.18 -17.02 3.83
N GLU A 220 -3.01 -16.05 4.20
CA GLU A 220 -4.46 -16.13 3.95
C GLU A 220 -4.76 -16.17 2.45
N ILE A 221 -4.06 -15.34 1.65
CA ILE A 221 -4.17 -15.38 0.19
C ILE A 221 -3.70 -16.73 -0.36
N GLN A 222 -2.59 -17.29 0.13
CA GLN A 222 -2.10 -18.60 -0.33
C GLN A 222 -3.13 -19.71 -0.11
N HIS A 223 -3.77 -19.75 1.07
CA HIS A 223 -4.85 -20.71 1.35
C HIS A 223 -6.05 -20.48 0.44
N VAL A 224 -6.49 -19.23 0.26
CA VAL A 224 -7.57 -18.88 -0.66
C VAL A 224 -7.30 -19.38 -2.07
N LEU A 225 -6.06 -19.24 -2.56
CA LEU A 225 -5.67 -19.70 -3.89
C LEU A 225 -5.62 -21.23 -3.99
N ALA A 226 -5.23 -21.91 -2.91
CA ALA A 226 -5.14 -23.37 -2.86
C ALA A 226 -6.51 -24.08 -2.87
N VAL A 227 -7.58 -23.44 -2.38
CA VAL A 227 -8.92 -24.06 -2.31
C VAL A 227 -9.45 -24.44 -3.69
N GLN A 228 -9.74 -25.73 -3.85
CA GLN A 228 -10.40 -26.34 -5.00
C GLN A 228 -11.75 -26.96 -4.63
N LYS A 229 -12.54 -27.26 -5.66
CA LYS A 229 -13.88 -27.82 -5.47
C LYS A 229 -13.79 -29.28 -5.05
N GLY A 230 -14.24 -29.58 -3.83
CA GLY A 230 -14.28 -30.95 -3.30
C GLY A 230 -13.12 -31.31 -2.38
N ASP A 231 -12.30 -30.32 -2.00
CA ASP A 231 -11.28 -30.50 -0.96
C ASP A 231 -11.94 -30.89 0.36
N VAL A 232 -11.29 -31.82 1.08
CA VAL A 232 -11.73 -32.31 2.40
C VAL A 232 -10.83 -31.78 3.51
N ASP A 233 -9.55 -31.50 3.19
CA ASP A 233 -8.54 -30.99 4.11
C ASP A 233 -7.65 -29.96 3.42
N SER A 234 -6.97 -29.11 4.20
CA SER A 234 -6.00 -28.15 3.67
C SER A 234 -4.71 -28.85 3.21
N ASP A 235 -4.33 -28.68 1.95
CA ASP A 235 -3.06 -29.19 1.40
C ASP A 235 -1.98 -28.09 1.40
N GLU A 236 -0.95 -28.25 2.25
CA GLU A 236 0.19 -27.33 2.28
C GLU A 236 1.02 -27.34 0.98
N HIS A 237 0.99 -28.44 0.23
CA HIS A 237 1.69 -28.54 -1.05
C HIS A 237 0.99 -27.80 -2.19
N ALA A 238 -0.29 -27.45 -2.01
CA ALA A 238 -1.05 -26.64 -2.96
C ALA A 238 -0.80 -25.12 -2.80
N LEU A 239 -0.05 -24.69 -1.78
CA LEU A 239 0.19 -23.28 -1.50
C LEU A 239 1.05 -22.63 -2.59
N THR A 240 0.47 -21.64 -3.26
CA THR A 240 1.18 -20.85 -4.28
C THR A 240 2.27 -19.99 -3.65
N ALA A 241 3.49 -19.99 -4.22
CA ALA A 241 4.60 -19.19 -3.70
C ALA A 241 4.29 -17.67 -3.75
N PRO A 242 4.63 -16.88 -2.71
CA PRO A 242 4.33 -15.45 -2.67
C PRO A 242 4.93 -14.64 -3.84
N SER A 243 6.15 -15.01 -4.26
CA SER A 243 6.82 -14.40 -5.42
C SER A 243 6.07 -14.66 -6.72
N TYR A 244 5.46 -15.84 -6.87
CA TYR A 244 4.64 -16.16 -8.03
C TYR A 244 3.34 -15.35 -8.01
N ILE A 245 2.65 -15.23 -6.87
CA ILE A 245 1.46 -14.38 -6.73
C ILE A 245 1.74 -12.94 -7.16
N LEU A 246 2.86 -12.36 -6.72
CA LEU A 246 3.27 -11.02 -7.13
C LEU A 246 3.51 -10.92 -8.64
N SER A 247 4.18 -11.92 -9.22
CA SER A 247 4.47 -11.95 -10.66
C SER A 247 3.20 -11.99 -11.52
N LEU A 248 2.17 -12.72 -11.07
CA LEU A 248 0.88 -12.86 -11.75
C LEU A 248 0.07 -11.56 -11.79
N CYS A 249 0.21 -10.73 -10.77
CA CYS A 249 -0.61 -9.52 -10.59
C CYS A 249 -0.12 -8.30 -11.38
N ALA A 250 0.87 -8.45 -12.27
CA ALA A 250 1.33 -7.41 -13.20
C ALA A 250 1.67 -6.04 -12.54
N GLY A 251 2.16 -6.07 -11.29
CA GLY A 251 2.51 -4.88 -10.51
C GLY A 251 1.33 -4.19 -9.81
N LEU A 252 0.13 -4.80 -9.81
CA LEU A 252 -1.06 -4.27 -9.14
C LEU A 252 -1.08 -4.59 -7.63
N VAL A 253 -0.34 -5.62 -7.22
CA VAL A 253 -0.30 -6.14 -5.85
C VAL A 253 1.13 -6.03 -5.33
N ALA A 254 1.26 -5.70 -4.06
CA ALA A 254 2.51 -5.67 -3.31
C ALA A 254 2.35 -6.41 -1.99
N ILE A 255 3.46 -6.97 -1.50
CA ILE A 255 3.55 -7.61 -0.19
C ILE A 255 4.43 -6.74 0.67
N ASP A 256 3.93 -6.35 1.83
CA ASP A 256 4.72 -5.66 2.85
C ASP A 256 5.56 -6.69 3.61
N GLU A 257 6.88 -6.61 3.48
CA GLU A 257 7.82 -7.61 4.03
C GLU A 257 7.80 -7.66 5.57
N ARG A 258 7.49 -6.55 6.22
CA ARG A 258 7.52 -6.44 7.69
C ARG A 258 6.26 -7.03 8.33
N SER A 259 5.10 -6.75 7.75
CA SER A 259 3.80 -7.16 8.26
C SER A 259 3.27 -8.45 7.62
N GLY A 260 3.83 -8.85 6.48
CA GLY A 260 3.33 -9.97 5.69
C GLY A 260 1.94 -9.72 5.12
N ILE A 261 1.55 -8.46 4.95
CA ILE A 261 0.24 -8.06 4.41
C ILE A 261 0.33 -7.98 2.88
N CYS A 262 -0.64 -8.60 2.21
CA CYS A 262 -0.86 -8.51 0.78
C CYS A 262 -1.85 -7.37 0.52
N ARG A 263 -1.45 -6.38 -0.28
CA ARG A 263 -2.25 -5.18 -0.56
C ARG A 263 -2.11 -4.75 -2.02
N LEU A 264 -3.00 -3.88 -2.48
CA LEU A 264 -2.77 -3.19 -3.75
C LEU A 264 -1.51 -2.33 -3.65
N VAL A 265 -0.83 -2.17 -4.78
CA VAL A 265 0.47 -1.47 -4.87
C VAL A 265 0.39 -0.02 -4.36
N HIS A 266 -0.80 0.60 -4.43
CA HIS A 266 -1.01 1.97 -4.01
C HIS A 266 -2.49 2.29 -3.77
N TYR A 267 -2.79 3.31 -2.97
CA TYR A 267 -4.17 3.72 -2.69
C TYR A 267 -4.94 4.10 -3.96
N THR A 268 -4.30 4.71 -4.95
CA THR A 268 -4.98 5.05 -6.22
C THR A 268 -5.44 3.81 -6.99
N ALA A 269 -4.81 2.65 -6.76
CA ALA A 269 -5.29 1.39 -7.29
C ALA A 269 -6.56 0.95 -6.55
N GLN A 270 -6.63 1.14 -5.22
CA GLN A 270 -7.84 0.86 -4.43
C GLN A 270 -9.02 1.71 -4.92
N ASP A 271 -8.80 3.01 -5.13
CA ASP A 271 -9.82 3.92 -5.67
C ASP A 271 -10.30 3.42 -7.04
N PHE A 272 -9.36 3.12 -7.95
CA PHE A 272 -9.67 2.59 -9.27
C PHE A 272 -10.52 1.31 -9.23
N PHE A 273 -10.13 0.32 -8.42
CA PHE A 273 -10.86 -0.95 -8.34
C PHE A 273 -12.22 -0.79 -7.65
N THR A 274 -12.33 0.15 -6.72
CA THR A 274 -13.59 0.46 -6.02
C THR A 274 -14.59 1.13 -6.97
N GLU A 275 -14.15 2.12 -7.76
CA GLU A 275 -14.96 2.78 -8.80
C GLU A 275 -15.36 1.80 -9.92
N ASN A 276 -14.51 0.81 -10.21
CA ASN A 276 -14.72 -0.16 -11.30
C ASN A 276 -15.14 -1.55 -10.78
N ARG A 277 -15.68 -1.62 -9.56
CA ARG A 277 -16.00 -2.90 -8.89
C ARG A 277 -16.96 -3.77 -9.69
N ALA A 278 -17.97 -3.17 -10.32
CA ALA A 278 -18.91 -3.89 -11.16
C ALA A 278 -18.25 -4.57 -12.37
N ARG A 279 -17.15 -4.02 -12.88
CA ARG A 279 -16.43 -4.55 -14.04
C ARG A 279 -15.43 -5.64 -13.65
N TYR A 280 -14.63 -5.40 -12.61
CA TYR A 280 -13.51 -6.29 -12.25
C TYR A 280 -13.83 -7.27 -11.12
N SER A 281 -14.95 -7.07 -10.43
CA SER A 281 -15.37 -7.87 -9.28
C SER A 281 -16.90 -7.95 -9.12
N PRO A 282 -17.67 -8.28 -10.19
CA PRO A 282 -19.13 -8.31 -10.12
C PRO A 282 -19.67 -9.30 -9.06
N TRP A 283 -18.96 -10.40 -8.82
CA TRP A 283 -19.37 -11.48 -7.91
C TRP A 283 -18.46 -11.62 -6.68
N GLY A 284 -17.74 -10.56 -6.30
CA GLY A 284 -16.68 -10.65 -5.30
C GLY A 284 -17.10 -11.29 -3.98
N HIS A 285 -18.16 -10.77 -3.36
CA HIS A 285 -18.64 -11.31 -2.09
C HIS A 285 -19.20 -12.75 -2.20
N VAL A 286 -19.84 -13.08 -3.32
CA VAL A 286 -20.37 -14.44 -3.56
C VAL A 286 -19.23 -15.45 -3.73
N GLY A 287 -18.21 -15.09 -4.52
CA GLY A 287 -17.02 -15.93 -4.73
C GLY A 287 -16.22 -16.13 -3.45
N MET A 288 -16.05 -15.06 -2.65
CA MET A 288 -15.43 -15.15 -1.33
C MET A 288 -16.22 -16.08 -0.39
N ALA A 289 -17.54 -15.90 -0.29
CA ALA A 289 -18.39 -16.73 0.57
C ALA A 289 -18.35 -18.21 0.16
N SER A 290 -18.41 -18.51 -1.14
CA SER A 290 -18.31 -19.88 -1.65
C SER A 290 -16.96 -20.52 -1.32
N THR A 291 -15.86 -19.76 -1.42
CA THR A 291 -14.51 -20.26 -1.10
C THR A 291 -14.38 -20.51 0.40
N CYS A 292 -14.90 -19.61 1.25
CA CYS A 292 -14.92 -19.82 2.70
C CYS A 292 -15.71 -21.07 3.10
N LEU A 293 -16.89 -21.29 2.50
CA LEU A 293 -17.72 -22.47 2.77
C LEU A 293 -17.05 -23.78 2.36
N GLN A 294 -16.10 -23.72 1.42
CA GLN A 294 -15.36 -24.87 0.93
C GLN A 294 -14.08 -25.13 1.73
N TYR A 295 -13.58 -24.10 2.43
CA TYR A 295 -12.41 -24.20 3.30
C TYR A 295 -12.78 -24.67 4.72
N LEU A 296 -14.02 -24.46 5.15
CA LEU A 296 -14.57 -24.90 6.43
C LEU A 296 -15.01 -26.37 6.37
#